data_AF-A0A954ZHJ9-F1
#
_entry.id   AF-A0A954ZHJ9-F1
#
_cell.length_a   1.000
_cell.length_b   1.000
_cell.length_c   1.000
_cell.angle_alpha   90.00
_cell.angle_beta   90.00
_cell.angle_gamma   90.00
#
_symmetry.space_group_name_H-M   'P 1'
#
loop_
_entity.id
_entity.type
_entity.pdbx_description
1 polymer ?
#
loop_
_entity_poly.entity_id
_entity_poly.type
_entity_poly.pdbx_seq_one_letter_code
_entity_poly.pdbx_strand_id
1 'polypeptide(L)'
;MKQPTRKMLISLAVAITFGQKLIAGEPTTTEIGTTPEPIVERIGPPTFYAPPVERYRLGAPDLNNPAFYPIPTTSVTRDTYMAWIEQSGLLDHGRVPQLGLSGPTMLLPVLAKFVQTGERRWGEACIAMLQDYHRALNVEIQAKGWVEQFAEPPAFLPVYRKHLIAGGLMAADEPWFKALWLDYCRNLHVWGTKPVEWRGPCHRSMPEALAKGLAAKWYPDIPEAAHWREYSALVWHDFWRVKDLLQNDTGYFQDSVRAYAFSGDQWLGDDRYLSDPGMQRIWARLMVEITPDGAINPYGPNGGWNSTAALRVGVLEAAASATRKGTYRFAAHKAMNYLLY
;
A
#
# COMPACT_ATOMS: atom_id res chain seq x y z
N MET A 1 -9.61 -14.92 -23.48
CA MET A 1 -8.66 -14.20 -22.59
C MET A 1 -9.27 -12.87 -22.17
N LYS A 2 -9.73 -12.72 -20.93
CA LYS A 2 -10.22 -11.44 -20.39
C LYS A 2 -9.01 -10.65 -19.88
N GLN A 3 -8.70 -9.51 -20.49
CA GLN A 3 -7.70 -8.57 -19.96
C GLN A 3 -8.15 -8.10 -18.56
N PRO A 4 -7.32 -8.20 -17.51
CA PRO A 4 -7.60 -7.50 -16.27
C PRO A 4 -7.49 -5.99 -16.55
N THR A 5 -8.59 -5.28 -16.32
CA THR A 5 -8.81 -3.91 -16.77
C THR A 5 -7.88 -2.90 -16.12
N ARG A 6 -7.39 -1.93 -16.91
CA ARG A 6 -6.61 -0.71 -16.55
C ARG A 6 -7.13 0.13 -15.36
N LYS A 7 -8.22 -0.26 -14.68
CA LYS A 7 -8.93 0.49 -13.62
C LYS A 7 -8.23 0.44 -12.25
N MET A 8 -7.42 -0.56 -11.97
CA MET A 8 -6.91 -0.84 -10.62
C MET A 8 -5.68 -0.01 -10.20
N LEU A 9 -4.93 0.54 -11.16
CA LEU A 9 -3.67 1.23 -10.87
C LEU A 9 -3.83 2.63 -10.28
N ILE A 10 -4.90 3.32 -10.67
CA ILE A 10 -5.11 4.72 -10.30
C ILE A 10 -5.52 4.83 -8.84
N SER A 11 -6.30 3.88 -8.32
CA SER A 11 -6.66 3.79 -6.90
C SER A 11 -5.46 3.40 -6.02
N LEU A 12 -4.43 2.75 -6.58
CA LEU A 12 -3.19 2.39 -5.88
C LEU A 12 -2.25 3.59 -5.70
N ALA A 13 -2.18 4.50 -6.68
CA ALA A 13 -1.36 5.70 -6.59
C ALA A 13 -1.81 6.68 -5.51
N VAL A 14 -3.08 6.65 -5.13
CA VAL A 14 -3.58 7.43 -3.99
C VAL A 14 -2.95 6.91 -2.68
N ALA A 15 -2.60 5.62 -2.60
CA ALA A 15 -2.39 4.83 -1.37
C ALA A 15 -1.34 5.30 -0.35
N ILE A 16 -0.52 6.30 -0.67
CA ILE A 16 0.84 6.39 -0.14
C ILE A 16 1.11 7.67 0.67
N THR A 17 0.32 8.73 0.54
CA THR A 17 0.79 10.08 0.88
C THR A 17 0.69 10.51 2.35
N PHE A 18 0.26 9.66 3.29
CA PHE A 18 0.13 10.06 4.70
C PHE A 18 1.01 9.30 5.71
N GLY A 19 1.90 8.39 5.26
CA GLY A 19 2.77 7.61 6.16
C GLY A 19 4.04 8.32 6.66
N GLN A 20 4.45 9.46 6.09
CA GLN A 20 5.86 9.89 6.13
C GLN A 20 6.19 11.14 6.98
N LYS A 21 5.29 11.64 7.84
CA LYS A 21 5.60 12.77 8.75
C LYS A 21 5.89 12.39 10.22
N LEU A 22 6.10 11.12 10.55
CA LEU A 22 6.52 10.71 11.89
C LEU A 22 7.79 9.86 11.82
N ILE A 23 8.94 10.54 11.77
CA ILE A 23 10.20 9.95 12.24
C ILE A 23 10.07 9.85 13.76
N ALA A 24 9.75 8.66 14.25
CA ALA A 24 9.85 8.37 15.67
C ALA A 24 11.34 8.28 16.04
N GLY A 25 11.87 9.37 16.61
CA GLY A 25 13.09 9.27 17.41
C GLY A 25 12.75 8.52 18.70
N GLU A 26 13.54 7.50 19.04
CA GLU A 26 13.45 6.87 20.35
C GLU A 26 13.71 7.91 21.45
N PRO A 27 12.87 8.01 22.49
CA PRO A 27 13.19 8.86 23.63
C PRO A 27 14.30 8.18 24.43
N THR A 28 15.50 8.73 24.34
CA THR A 28 16.57 8.47 25.31
C THR A 28 16.07 8.92 26.68
N THR A 29 15.92 7.96 27.60
CA THR A 29 15.62 8.21 29.00
C THR A 29 16.68 9.14 29.59
N THR A 30 16.34 10.42 29.68
CA THR A 30 17.12 11.43 30.40
C THR A 30 16.30 11.81 31.62
N GLU A 31 16.93 11.77 32.79
CA GLU A 31 16.31 12.03 34.09
C GLU A 31 15.51 13.33 34.08
N ILE A 32 14.24 13.23 34.52
CA ILE A 32 13.29 14.34 34.54
C ILE A 32 13.68 15.28 35.69
N GLY A 33 14.48 16.30 35.36
CA GLY A 33 14.55 17.52 36.15
C GLY A 33 13.21 18.26 36.04
N THR A 34 12.44 18.31 37.13
CA THR A 34 11.16 19.01 37.21
C THR A 34 11.37 20.52 37.10
N THR A 35 11.41 21.01 35.87
CA THR A 35 11.25 22.43 35.57
C THR A 35 9.81 22.60 35.10
N PRO A 36 8.99 23.49 35.69
CA PRO A 36 7.62 23.70 35.24
C PRO A 36 7.64 24.09 33.76
N GLU A 37 7.03 23.29 32.90
CA GLU A 37 6.93 23.65 31.48
C GLU A 37 6.20 24.99 31.35
N PRO A 38 6.70 25.90 30.51
CA PRO A 38 6.02 27.16 30.28
C PRO A 38 4.63 26.87 29.70
N ILE A 39 3.62 27.52 30.28
CA ILE A 39 2.24 27.45 29.81
C ILE A 39 2.23 27.98 28.37
N VAL A 40 2.05 27.08 27.40
CA VAL A 40 1.92 27.46 25.99
C VAL A 40 0.56 28.15 25.82
N GLU A 41 0.58 29.45 25.54
CA GLU A 41 -0.62 30.22 25.24
C GLU A 41 -1.25 29.71 23.94
N ARG A 42 -2.52 29.31 24.01
CA ARG A 42 -3.25 28.73 22.89
C ARG A 42 -3.71 29.84 21.95
N ILE A 43 -3.00 30.03 20.84
CA ILE A 43 -3.40 30.98 19.79
C ILE A 43 -4.46 30.31 18.90
N GLY A 44 -5.74 30.44 19.27
CA GLY A 44 -6.89 30.00 18.48
C GLY A 44 -7.75 28.91 19.13
N PRO A 45 -8.97 28.64 18.60
CA PRO A 45 -9.81 27.55 19.09
C PRO A 45 -9.07 26.20 18.96
N PRO A 46 -9.44 25.17 19.76
CA PRO A 46 -8.93 23.83 19.53
C PRO A 46 -9.10 23.47 18.07
N THR A 47 -8.00 23.21 17.36
CA THR A 47 -8.07 22.49 16.10
C THR A 47 -8.48 21.07 16.47
N PHE A 48 -9.79 20.84 16.59
CA PHE A 48 -10.31 19.49 16.56
C PHE A 48 -9.99 18.96 15.15
N TYR A 49 -8.94 18.16 15.03
CA TYR A 49 -8.61 17.45 13.79
C TYR A 49 -9.72 16.46 13.39
N ALA A 50 -10.70 16.24 14.27
CA ALA A 50 -11.90 15.46 14.02
C ALA A 50 -13.14 16.28 14.35
N PRO A 51 -14.11 16.41 13.44
CA PRO A 51 -15.46 16.80 13.83
C PRO A 51 -15.93 15.87 14.96
N PRO A 52 -16.63 16.38 16.00
CA PRO A 52 -17.10 15.53 17.08
C PRO A 52 -17.96 14.37 16.54
N VAL A 53 -17.43 13.15 16.59
CA VAL A 53 -18.16 11.92 16.19
C VAL A 53 -19.43 11.72 17.01
N GLU A 54 -19.50 12.35 18.18
CA GLU A 54 -20.70 12.44 19.04
C GLU A 54 -21.92 13.04 18.31
N ARG A 55 -21.74 13.76 17.19
CA ARG A 55 -22.86 14.19 16.33
C ARG A 55 -23.68 13.03 15.77
N TYR A 56 -23.07 11.85 15.62
CA TYR A 56 -23.75 10.61 15.23
C TYR A 56 -24.41 9.89 16.41
N ARG A 57 -24.01 10.21 17.64
CA ARG A 57 -24.51 9.58 18.87
C ARG A 57 -25.70 10.32 19.47
N LEU A 58 -25.71 11.65 19.38
CA LEU A 58 -26.65 12.52 20.11
C LEU A 58 -27.58 13.35 19.21
N GLY A 59 -27.67 13.04 17.92
CA GLY A 59 -28.58 13.73 16.98
C GLY A 59 -29.13 12.80 15.91
N ALA A 60 -30.31 13.11 15.38
CA ALA A 60 -30.78 12.53 14.13
C ALA A 60 -29.95 13.10 12.97
N PRO A 61 -29.51 12.29 12.00
CA PRO A 61 -28.82 12.81 10.82
C PRO A 61 -29.68 13.84 10.10
N ASP A 62 -29.23 15.10 10.09
CA ASP A 62 -29.87 16.15 9.28
C ASP A 62 -29.13 16.28 7.96
N LEU A 63 -29.64 15.58 6.95
CA LEU A 63 -29.08 15.61 5.59
C LEU A 63 -29.26 16.97 4.89
N ASN A 64 -30.13 17.84 5.42
CA ASN A 64 -30.33 19.20 4.89
C ASN A 64 -29.35 20.21 5.50
N ASN A 65 -28.62 19.82 6.55
CA ASN A 65 -27.60 20.65 7.17
C ASN A 65 -26.21 20.29 6.60
N PRO A 66 -25.63 21.12 5.73
CA PRO A 66 -24.29 20.87 5.17
C PRO A 66 -23.18 20.87 6.23
N ALA A 67 -23.41 21.44 7.42
CA ALA A 67 -22.46 21.34 8.53
C ALA A 67 -22.53 20.00 9.28
N PHE A 68 -23.61 19.21 9.11
CA PHE A 68 -23.74 17.90 9.72
C PHE A 68 -22.84 16.85 9.04
N TYR A 69 -22.71 16.92 7.71
CA TYR A 69 -21.72 16.20 6.90
C TYR A 69 -20.86 17.19 6.12
N PRO A 70 -19.77 17.72 6.71
CA PRO A 70 -18.94 18.73 6.06
C PRO A 70 -18.12 18.16 4.89
N ILE A 71 -18.05 16.83 4.78
CA ILE A 71 -17.29 16.15 3.73
C ILE A 71 -18.11 16.14 2.43
N PRO A 72 -17.58 16.66 1.31
CA PRO A 72 -18.30 16.68 0.05
C PRO A 72 -18.73 15.28 -0.39
N THR A 73 -19.97 15.15 -0.89
CA THR A 73 -20.48 13.90 -1.48
C THR A 73 -20.28 13.88 -2.99
N THR A 74 -19.17 14.46 -3.47
CA THR A 74 -18.87 14.50 -4.90
C THR A 74 -18.76 13.10 -5.47
N SER A 75 -19.22 12.93 -6.70
CA SER A 75 -19.11 11.65 -7.39
C SER A 75 -17.65 11.36 -7.67
N VAL A 76 -17.10 10.33 -7.02
CA VAL A 76 -15.74 9.86 -7.29
C VAL A 76 -15.74 9.08 -8.60
N THR A 77 -14.87 9.51 -9.51
CA THR A 77 -14.65 8.87 -10.80
C THR A 77 -13.16 8.62 -11.02
N ARG A 78 -12.81 8.00 -12.14
CA ARG A 78 -11.41 7.87 -12.55
C ARG A 78 -10.71 9.22 -12.67
N ASP A 79 -11.41 10.21 -13.20
CA ASP A 79 -10.87 11.55 -13.41
C ASP A 79 -10.66 12.27 -12.07
N THR A 80 -11.52 12.00 -11.07
CA THR A 80 -11.33 12.47 -9.70
C THR A 80 -10.01 11.99 -9.11
N TYR A 81 -9.68 10.70 -9.25
CA TYR A 81 -8.40 10.17 -8.77
C TYR A 81 -7.20 10.76 -9.51
N MET A 82 -7.30 10.92 -10.84
CA MET A 82 -6.22 11.51 -11.63
C MET A 82 -6.00 12.99 -11.30
N ALA A 83 -7.08 13.76 -11.13
CA ALA A 83 -6.99 15.15 -10.72
C ALA A 83 -6.30 15.27 -9.35
N TRP A 84 -6.62 14.39 -8.40
CA TRP A 84 -5.92 14.35 -7.12
C TRP A 84 -4.44 14.03 -7.28
N ILE A 85 -4.07 13.05 -8.13
CA ILE A 85 -2.66 12.72 -8.41
C ILE A 85 -1.92 13.94 -8.97
N GLU A 86 -2.54 14.64 -9.92
CA GLU A 86 -1.97 15.82 -10.56
C GLU A 86 -1.81 17.00 -9.59
N GLN A 87 -2.73 17.15 -8.64
CA GLN A 87 -2.71 18.21 -7.64
C GLN A 87 -1.83 17.88 -6.42
N SER A 88 -1.51 16.61 -6.19
CA SER A 88 -0.72 16.16 -5.03
C SER A 88 0.74 16.59 -5.03
N GLY A 89 1.27 17.06 -6.18
CA GLY A 89 2.71 17.33 -6.38
C GLY A 89 3.56 16.06 -6.58
N LEU A 90 3.01 14.86 -6.42
CA LEU A 90 3.78 13.60 -6.50
C LEU A 90 4.29 13.30 -7.91
N LEU A 91 3.71 13.90 -8.95
CA LEU A 91 4.22 13.75 -10.31
C LEU A 91 5.56 14.46 -10.53
N ASP A 92 5.95 15.41 -9.67
CA ASP A 92 7.24 16.08 -9.77
C ASP A 92 8.41 15.13 -9.50
N HIS A 93 8.19 14.05 -8.74
CA HIS A 93 9.16 12.97 -8.58
C HIS A 93 9.53 12.29 -9.91
N GLY A 94 8.66 12.34 -10.92
CA GLY A 94 8.97 11.84 -12.26
C GLY A 94 10.07 12.64 -12.97
N ARG A 95 10.38 13.86 -12.52
CA ARG A 95 11.46 14.70 -13.06
C ARG A 95 12.82 14.40 -12.43
N VAL A 96 12.82 13.86 -11.21
CA VAL A 96 14.02 13.51 -10.43
C VAL A 96 13.83 12.10 -9.84
N PRO A 97 13.94 11.05 -10.67
CA PRO A 97 13.56 9.70 -10.27
C PRO A 97 14.56 9.01 -9.30
N GLN A 98 15.68 9.65 -8.96
CA GLN A 98 16.69 9.13 -8.02
C GLN A 98 16.24 9.31 -6.56
N LEU A 99 15.37 8.42 -6.07
CA LEU A 99 14.74 8.49 -4.74
C LEU A 99 15.24 7.42 -3.76
N GLY A 100 16.22 6.61 -4.16
CA GLY A 100 16.76 5.50 -3.40
C GLY A 100 15.69 4.53 -2.95
N LEU A 101 15.76 4.11 -1.68
CA LEU A 101 14.88 3.09 -1.09
C LEU A 101 13.40 3.50 -1.02
N SER A 102 13.08 4.80 -1.09
CA SER A 102 11.70 5.30 -1.09
C SER A 102 11.06 5.28 -2.48
N GLY A 103 11.84 5.04 -3.53
CA GLY A 103 11.42 5.18 -4.92
C GLY A 103 10.14 4.42 -5.29
N PRO A 104 10.04 3.09 -5.04
CA PRO A 104 8.87 2.31 -5.44
C PRO A 104 7.56 2.88 -4.88
N THR A 105 7.61 3.47 -3.69
CA THR A 105 6.46 4.07 -3.02
C THR A 105 6.15 5.44 -3.59
N MET A 106 7.15 6.32 -3.70
CA MET A 106 6.96 7.70 -4.14
C MET A 106 6.59 7.83 -5.63
N LEU A 107 6.98 6.89 -6.49
CA LEU A 107 6.70 6.95 -7.93
C LEU A 107 5.44 6.21 -8.39
N LEU A 108 4.66 5.61 -7.50
CA LEU A 108 3.43 4.92 -7.92
C LEU A 108 2.42 5.87 -8.62
N PRO A 109 2.27 7.14 -8.21
CA PRO A 109 1.50 8.13 -8.97
C PRO A 109 2.01 8.36 -10.39
N VAL A 110 3.33 8.34 -10.59
CA VAL A 110 3.96 8.43 -11.92
C VAL A 110 3.63 7.19 -12.75
N LEU A 111 3.66 6.00 -12.16
CA LEU A 111 3.23 4.78 -12.84
C LEU A 111 1.74 4.83 -13.23
N ALA A 112 0.88 5.32 -12.35
CA ALA A 112 -0.54 5.51 -12.66
C ALA A 112 -0.75 6.49 -13.81
N LYS A 113 0.01 7.60 -13.85
CA LYS A 113 0.01 8.54 -14.97
C LYS A 113 0.47 7.87 -16.26
N PHE A 114 1.54 7.09 -16.23
CA PHE A 114 1.98 6.30 -17.38
C PHE A 114 0.89 5.37 -17.91
N VAL A 115 0.22 4.61 -17.04
CA VAL A 115 -0.85 3.68 -17.45
C VAL A 115 -2.10 4.42 -17.96
N GLN A 116 -2.35 5.62 -17.45
CA GLN A 116 -3.47 6.44 -17.89
C GLN A 116 -3.22 7.05 -19.27
N THR A 117 -2.04 7.64 -19.49
CA THR A 117 -1.77 8.44 -20.70
C THR A 117 -1.00 7.70 -21.78
N GLY A 118 -0.27 6.65 -21.42
CA GLY A 118 0.66 5.95 -22.31
C GLY A 118 1.91 6.75 -22.66
N GLU A 119 2.12 7.94 -22.07
CA GLU A 119 3.28 8.77 -22.39
C GLU A 119 4.57 8.14 -21.86
N ARG A 120 5.46 7.79 -22.79
CA ARG A 120 6.70 7.07 -22.54
C ARG A 120 7.58 7.67 -21.44
N ARG A 121 7.66 9.00 -21.35
CA ARG A 121 8.46 9.72 -20.33
C ARG A 121 8.15 9.28 -18.89
N TRP A 122 6.88 8.99 -18.57
CA TRP A 122 6.49 8.59 -17.22
C TRP A 122 6.94 7.17 -16.90
N GLY A 123 6.87 6.27 -17.89
CA GLY A 123 7.37 4.92 -17.75
C GLY A 123 8.91 4.84 -17.69
N GLU A 124 9.60 5.70 -18.45
CA GLU A 124 11.07 5.84 -18.38
C GLU A 124 11.52 6.37 -17.01
N ALA A 125 10.79 7.32 -16.42
CA ALA A 125 11.04 7.77 -15.05
C ALA A 125 10.88 6.61 -14.03
N CYS A 126 9.90 5.73 -14.22
CA CYS A 126 9.74 4.54 -13.38
C CYS A 126 10.93 3.57 -13.52
N ILE A 127 11.45 3.36 -14.74
CA ILE A 127 12.65 2.52 -14.96
C ILE A 127 13.86 3.12 -14.27
N ALA A 128 14.11 4.42 -14.45
CA ALA A 128 15.22 5.11 -13.81
C ALA A 128 15.14 5.01 -12.28
N MET A 129 13.94 5.14 -11.71
CA MET A 129 13.72 4.95 -10.27
C MET A 129 14.00 3.51 -9.83
N LEU A 130 13.57 2.49 -10.58
CA LEU A 130 13.82 1.10 -10.20
C LEU A 130 15.31 0.78 -10.22
N GLN A 131 16.06 1.32 -11.19
CA GLN A 131 17.52 1.17 -11.23
C GLN A 131 18.21 1.88 -10.06
N ASP A 132 17.75 3.08 -9.69
CA ASP A 132 18.25 3.79 -8.52
C ASP A 132 17.88 3.10 -7.20
N TYR A 133 16.68 2.53 -7.12
CA TYR A 133 16.26 1.67 -6.02
C TYR A 133 17.19 0.46 -5.88
N HIS A 134 17.53 -0.23 -6.98
CA HIS A 134 18.48 -1.35 -6.95
C HIS A 134 19.85 -0.92 -6.41
N ARG A 135 20.36 0.23 -6.88
CA ARG A 135 21.62 0.80 -6.38
C ARG A 135 21.54 1.05 -4.87
N ALA A 136 20.49 1.71 -4.39
CA ALA A 136 20.32 2.00 -2.97
C ALA A 136 20.12 0.74 -2.12
N LEU A 137 19.37 -0.23 -2.63
CA LEU A 137 19.20 -1.56 -2.04
C LEU A 137 20.55 -2.26 -1.86
N ASN A 138 21.40 -2.25 -2.89
CA ASN A 138 22.73 -2.86 -2.79
C ASN A 138 23.61 -2.15 -1.76
N VAL A 139 23.54 -0.82 -1.65
CA VAL A 139 24.24 -0.08 -0.58
C VAL A 139 23.76 -0.53 0.80
N GLU A 140 22.45 -0.69 1.01
CA GLU A 140 21.89 -1.16 2.28
C GLU A 140 22.30 -2.61 2.59
N ILE A 141 22.25 -3.50 1.60
CA ILE A 141 22.68 -4.90 1.74
C ILE A 141 24.17 -4.96 2.10
N GLN A 142 25.03 -4.15 1.47
CA GLN A 142 26.45 -4.14 1.84
C GLN A 142 26.69 -3.60 3.26
N ALA A 143 25.89 -2.62 3.70
CA ALA A 143 26.03 -2.03 5.02
C ALA A 143 25.49 -2.92 6.15
N LYS A 144 24.35 -3.57 5.93
CA LYS A 144 23.61 -4.32 6.97
C LYS A 144 23.70 -5.83 6.79
N GLY A 145 23.86 -6.31 5.57
CA GLY A 145 23.73 -7.71 5.20
C GLY A 145 22.29 -8.13 4.83
N TRP A 146 21.33 -7.21 4.90
CA TRP A 146 19.91 -7.47 4.60
C TRP A 146 19.14 -6.20 4.24
N VAL A 147 17.90 -6.36 3.77
CA VAL A 147 16.89 -5.30 3.59
C VAL A 147 15.63 -5.65 4.40
N GLU A 148 15.03 -4.62 5.02
CA GLU A 148 13.86 -4.78 5.90
C GLU A 148 12.56 -4.29 5.28
N GLN A 149 12.58 -3.83 4.02
CA GLN A 149 11.41 -3.35 3.31
C GLN A 149 10.52 -4.51 2.85
N PHE A 150 9.79 -5.14 3.77
CA PHE A 150 8.90 -6.28 3.47
C PHE A 150 7.46 -5.87 3.13
N ALA A 151 7.03 -4.65 3.42
CA ALA A 151 5.65 -4.22 3.21
C ALA A 151 5.36 -3.78 1.76
N GLU A 152 6.12 -2.80 1.29
CA GLU A 152 5.84 -2.08 0.04
C GLU A 152 6.42 -2.75 -1.21
N PRO A 153 7.70 -3.15 -1.24
CA PRO A 153 8.29 -3.73 -2.45
C PRO A 153 7.57 -4.99 -2.97
N PRO A 154 7.11 -5.94 -2.14
CA PRO A 154 6.38 -7.12 -2.64
C PRO A 154 5.04 -6.76 -3.28
N ALA A 155 4.44 -5.64 -2.88
CA ALA A 155 3.24 -5.14 -3.51
C ALA A 155 3.55 -4.35 -4.79
N PHE A 156 4.55 -3.47 -4.76
CA PHE A 156 4.70 -2.43 -5.78
C PHE A 156 5.62 -2.84 -6.93
N LEU A 157 6.76 -3.50 -6.66
CA LEU A 157 7.69 -3.92 -7.71
C LEU A 157 7.03 -4.82 -8.77
N PRO A 158 6.17 -5.80 -8.41
CA PRO A 158 5.44 -6.57 -9.40
C PRO A 158 4.44 -5.73 -10.20
N VAL A 159 3.84 -4.69 -9.60
CA VAL A 159 2.94 -3.77 -10.30
C VAL A 159 3.72 -2.94 -11.33
N TYR A 160 4.88 -2.40 -10.97
CA TYR A 160 5.77 -1.74 -11.95
C TYR A 160 6.12 -2.69 -13.10
N ARG A 161 6.60 -3.90 -12.79
CA ARG A 161 6.96 -4.90 -13.81
C ARG A 161 5.81 -5.17 -14.77
N LYS A 162 4.61 -5.48 -14.24
CA LYS A 162 3.41 -5.77 -15.02
C LYS A 162 3.09 -4.65 -16.00
N HIS A 163 3.14 -3.40 -15.56
CA HIS A 163 2.71 -2.26 -16.37
C HIS A 163 3.79 -1.74 -17.31
N LEU A 164 5.07 -1.85 -16.96
CA LEU A 164 6.18 -1.51 -17.85
C LEU A 164 6.30 -2.53 -19.01
N ILE A 165 6.09 -3.82 -18.74
CA ILE A 165 6.00 -4.85 -19.80
C ILE A 165 4.79 -4.58 -20.71
N ALA A 166 3.61 -4.37 -20.11
CA ALA A 166 2.39 -4.11 -20.89
C ALA A 166 2.48 -2.82 -21.73
N GLY A 167 3.29 -1.85 -21.30
CA GLY A 167 3.60 -0.63 -22.03
C GLY A 167 4.76 -0.73 -23.02
N GLY A 168 5.38 -1.91 -23.17
CA GLY A 168 6.49 -2.14 -24.11
C GLY A 168 7.81 -1.45 -23.73
N LEU A 169 8.00 -1.10 -22.46
CA LEU A 169 9.22 -0.43 -21.96
C LEU A 169 10.21 -1.38 -21.29
N MET A 170 9.79 -2.62 -21.01
CA MET A 170 10.62 -3.62 -20.33
C MET A 170 10.28 -5.01 -20.87
N ALA A 171 11.29 -5.84 -21.11
CA ALA A 171 11.06 -7.25 -21.42
C ALA A 171 10.67 -8.05 -20.16
N ALA A 172 10.07 -9.23 -20.33
CA ALA A 172 9.69 -10.07 -19.20
C ALA A 172 10.92 -10.64 -18.45
N ASP A 173 11.98 -10.92 -19.19
CA ASP A 173 13.26 -11.48 -18.76
C ASP A 173 14.37 -10.42 -18.66
N GLU A 174 13.99 -9.14 -18.62
CA GLU A 174 14.89 -8.00 -18.56
C GLU A 174 16.00 -8.20 -17.49
N PRO A 175 17.29 -8.28 -17.89
CA PRO A 175 18.35 -8.71 -16.99
C PRO A 175 18.52 -7.83 -15.75
N TRP A 176 18.40 -6.52 -15.90
CA TRP A 176 18.56 -5.59 -14.77
C TRP A 176 17.42 -5.74 -13.75
N PHE A 177 16.19 -5.97 -14.20
CA PHE A 177 15.06 -6.17 -13.29
C PHE A 177 15.16 -7.53 -12.59
N LYS A 178 15.61 -8.57 -13.32
CA LYS A 178 15.90 -9.87 -12.73
C LYS A 178 16.93 -9.74 -11.61
N ALA A 179 18.01 -8.99 -11.81
CA ALA A 179 19.02 -8.74 -10.79
C ALA A 179 18.42 -8.02 -9.56
N LEU A 180 17.71 -6.89 -9.77
CA LEU A 180 17.00 -6.17 -8.69
C LEU A 180 16.11 -7.09 -7.86
N TRP A 181 15.29 -7.89 -8.54
CA TRP A 181 14.28 -8.70 -7.87
C TRP A 181 14.90 -9.85 -7.07
N LEU A 182 15.93 -10.49 -7.63
CA LEU A 182 16.64 -11.57 -6.95
C LEU A 182 17.48 -11.07 -5.77
N ASP A 183 18.16 -9.93 -5.91
CA ASP A 183 18.90 -9.32 -4.81
C ASP A 183 17.97 -8.94 -3.66
N TYR A 184 16.81 -8.35 -3.99
CA TYR A 184 15.76 -8.10 -2.99
C TYR A 184 15.30 -9.39 -2.30
N CYS A 185 14.89 -10.42 -3.05
CA CYS A 185 14.34 -11.65 -2.47
C CYS A 185 15.35 -12.44 -1.61
N ARG A 186 16.64 -12.45 -2.01
CA ARG A 186 17.71 -13.15 -1.28
C ARG A 186 18.07 -12.47 0.03
N ASN A 187 17.92 -11.15 0.09
CA ASN A 187 18.34 -10.33 1.22
C ASN A 187 17.17 -9.78 2.02
N LEU A 188 15.93 -10.20 1.74
CA LEU A 188 14.75 -9.77 2.50
C LEU A 188 14.73 -10.42 3.88
N HIS A 189 14.84 -9.60 4.92
CA HIS A 189 14.75 -10.00 6.32
C HIS A 189 13.72 -9.14 7.04
N VAL A 190 12.58 -9.74 7.37
CA VAL A 190 11.53 -9.06 8.13
C VAL A 190 12.08 -8.70 9.52
N TRP A 191 12.07 -7.40 9.85
CA TRP A 191 12.58 -6.83 11.11
C TRP A 191 14.07 -7.04 11.39
N GLY A 192 14.89 -7.24 10.35
CA GLY A 192 16.35 -7.29 10.49
C GLY A 192 16.87 -8.41 11.39
N THR A 193 16.05 -9.44 11.66
CA THR A 193 16.39 -10.54 12.56
C THR A 193 16.13 -11.89 11.89
N LYS A 194 16.82 -12.93 12.37
CA LYS A 194 16.47 -14.33 12.07
C LYS A 194 15.36 -14.78 13.04
N PRO A 195 14.48 -15.72 12.64
CA PRO A 195 14.47 -16.43 11.36
C PRO A 195 13.94 -15.59 10.19
N VAL A 196 14.39 -15.92 8.97
CA VAL A 196 13.71 -15.54 7.71
C VAL A 196 12.65 -16.61 7.38
N GLU A 197 11.78 -16.35 6.42
CA GLU A 197 10.77 -17.33 5.97
C GLU A 197 9.74 -17.70 7.06
N TRP A 198 9.12 -16.67 7.63
CA TRP A 198 8.08 -16.81 8.64
C TRP A 198 6.87 -17.60 8.10
N ARG A 199 6.12 -18.25 9.00
CA ARG A 199 4.90 -19.00 8.65
C ARG A 199 3.62 -18.34 9.16
N GLY A 200 2.49 -18.74 8.59
CA GLY A 200 1.16 -18.28 9.00
C GLY A 200 0.60 -17.09 8.20
N PRO A 201 -0.64 -16.66 8.47
CA PRO A 201 -1.29 -15.54 7.78
C PRO A 201 -0.99 -14.18 8.43
N CYS A 202 0.22 -13.65 8.25
CA CYS A 202 0.63 -12.39 8.84
C CYS A 202 1.56 -11.57 7.93
N HIS A 203 1.77 -10.31 8.33
CA HIS A 203 2.58 -9.32 7.62
C HIS A 203 4.06 -9.69 7.45
N ARG A 204 4.55 -10.64 8.25
CA ARG A 204 5.94 -11.12 8.16
C ARG A 204 6.08 -12.15 7.04
N SER A 205 5.23 -13.16 7.07
CA SER A 205 5.30 -14.31 6.17
C SER A 205 4.76 -14.02 4.78
N MET A 206 3.59 -13.38 4.70
CA MET A 206 2.83 -13.31 3.46
C MET A 206 3.51 -12.46 2.37
N PRO A 207 3.97 -11.23 2.63
CA PRO A 207 4.67 -10.45 1.61
C PRO A 207 5.98 -11.11 1.14
N GLU A 208 6.76 -11.68 2.07
CA GLU A 208 7.99 -12.43 1.75
C GLU A 208 7.69 -13.65 0.87
N ALA A 209 6.67 -14.44 1.25
CA ALA A 209 6.21 -15.60 0.50
C ALA A 209 5.73 -15.24 -0.91
N LEU A 210 5.01 -14.11 -1.05
CA LEU A 210 4.61 -13.62 -2.37
C LEU A 210 5.83 -13.24 -3.21
N ALA A 211 6.77 -12.49 -2.63
CA ALA A 211 7.97 -12.03 -3.34
C ALA A 211 8.81 -13.22 -3.85
N LYS A 212 9.15 -14.15 -2.96
CA LYS A 212 9.92 -15.36 -3.28
C LYS A 212 9.16 -16.29 -4.25
N GLY A 213 7.85 -16.44 -4.09
CA GLY A 213 7.00 -17.20 -5.01
C GLY A 213 6.99 -16.63 -6.43
N LEU A 214 6.87 -15.29 -6.55
CA LEU A 214 6.98 -14.60 -7.83
C LEU A 214 8.38 -14.76 -8.45
N ALA A 215 9.45 -14.68 -7.65
CA ALA A 215 10.81 -14.94 -8.14
C ALA A 215 10.94 -16.36 -8.72
N ALA A 216 10.47 -17.38 -7.99
CA ALA A 216 10.48 -18.77 -8.44
C ALA A 216 9.57 -19.04 -9.65
N LYS A 217 8.54 -18.21 -9.86
CA LYS A 217 7.65 -18.28 -11.03
C LYS A 217 8.27 -17.62 -12.26
N TRP A 218 8.85 -16.43 -12.10
CA TRP A 218 9.41 -15.65 -13.20
C TRP A 218 10.77 -16.19 -13.64
N TYR A 219 11.53 -16.78 -12.73
CA TYR A 219 12.89 -17.28 -12.97
C TYR A 219 13.03 -18.72 -12.47
N PRO A 220 12.42 -19.71 -13.16
CA PRO A 220 12.38 -21.09 -12.69
C PRO A 220 13.76 -21.78 -12.62
N ASP A 221 14.77 -21.24 -13.31
CA ASP A 221 16.11 -21.84 -13.43
C ASP A 221 17.09 -21.40 -12.32
N ILE A 222 16.69 -20.51 -11.41
CA ILE A 222 17.54 -20.14 -10.27
C ILE A 222 17.60 -21.29 -9.25
N PRO A 223 18.72 -21.48 -8.53
CA PRO A 223 18.87 -22.61 -7.61
C PRO A 223 17.83 -22.60 -6.48
N GLU A 224 17.34 -21.42 -6.08
CA GLU A 224 16.34 -21.28 -5.01
C GLU A 224 14.89 -21.56 -5.45
N ALA A 225 14.63 -21.73 -6.76
CA ALA A 225 13.27 -21.73 -7.30
C ALA A 225 12.37 -22.82 -6.68
N ALA A 226 12.89 -24.03 -6.50
CA ALA A 226 12.13 -25.13 -5.90
C ALA A 226 11.75 -24.83 -4.44
N HIS A 227 12.73 -24.40 -3.64
CA HIS A 227 12.56 -24.04 -2.23
C HIS A 227 11.57 -22.87 -2.05
N TRP A 228 11.76 -21.78 -2.80
CA TRP A 228 10.89 -20.61 -2.70
C TRP A 228 9.45 -20.87 -3.18
N ARG A 229 9.28 -21.77 -4.15
CA ARG A 229 7.95 -22.22 -4.57
C ARG A 229 7.24 -22.99 -3.46
N GLU A 230 7.94 -23.88 -2.78
CA GLU A 230 7.42 -24.64 -1.65
C GLU A 230 7.07 -23.71 -0.48
N TYR A 231 7.99 -22.82 -0.08
CA TYR A 231 7.74 -21.83 0.97
C TYR A 231 6.50 -20.96 0.67
N SER A 232 6.40 -20.45 -0.56
CA SER A 232 5.26 -19.62 -0.97
C SER A 232 3.94 -20.39 -0.93
N ALA A 233 3.93 -21.64 -1.41
CA ALA A 233 2.75 -22.50 -1.37
C ALA A 233 2.31 -22.81 0.07
N LEU A 234 3.28 -23.04 0.97
CA LEU A 234 3.03 -23.34 2.37
C LEU A 234 2.39 -22.15 3.12
N VAL A 235 2.95 -20.94 2.97
CA VAL A 235 2.37 -19.72 3.58
C VAL A 235 1.00 -19.41 2.98
N TRP A 236 0.86 -19.56 1.67
CA TRP A 236 -0.44 -19.39 1.02
C TRP A 236 -1.46 -20.40 1.55
N HIS A 237 -1.09 -21.66 1.73
CA HIS A 237 -1.97 -22.67 2.31
C HIS A 237 -2.38 -22.34 3.75
N ASP A 238 -1.44 -21.89 4.59
CA ASP A 238 -1.73 -21.47 5.96
C ASP A 238 -2.78 -20.36 6.00
N PHE A 239 -2.64 -19.37 5.11
CA PHE A 239 -3.63 -18.32 4.92
C PHE A 239 -4.95 -18.85 4.35
N TRP A 240 -4.90 -19.60 3.25
CA TRP A 240 -6.07 -20.00 2.48
C TRP A 240 -7.03 -20.90 3.24
N ARG A 241 -6.53 -21.65 4.23
CA ARG A 241 -7.35 -22.43 5.16
C ARG A 241 -8.21 -21.57 6.07
N VAL A 242 -7.72 -20.39 6.46
CA VAL A 242 -8.39 -19.49 7.44
C VAL A 242 -9.10 -18.33 6.74
N LYS A 243 -8.53 -17.84 5.63
CA LYS A 243 -8.94 -16.66 4.85
C LYS A 243 -9.12 -15.41 5.72
N ASP A 244 -8.24 -15.27 6.69
CA ASP A 244 -8.20 -14.15 7.62
C ASP A 244 -6.75 -13.80 7.95
N LEU A 245 -6.54 -12.59 8.46
CA LEU A 245 -5.26 -12.06 8.88
C LEU A 245 -5.35 -11.64 10.35
N LEU A 246 -4.28 -11.88 11.09
CA LEU A 246 -4.18 -11.35 12.45
C LEU A 246 -4.10 -9.81 12.39
N GLN A 247 -5.07 -9.16 13.03
CA GLN A 247 -5.13 -7.70 13.13
C GLN A 247 -4.40 -7.26 14.39
N ASN A 248 -3.27 -6.57 14.23
CA ASN A 248 -2.47 -6.04 15.35
C ASN A 248 -2.65 -4.52 15.54
N ASP A 249 -2.87 -3.80 14.44
CA ASP A 249 -3.07 -2.35 14.40
C ASP A 249 -3.72 -1.95 13.06
N THR A 250 -3.82 -0.66 12.79
CA THR A 250 -4.30 -0.11 11.52
C THR A 250 -3.37 -0.29 10.33
N GLY A 251 -2.11 -0.72 10.52
CA GLY A 251 -1.05 -0.71 9.52
C GLY A 251 -0.55 -2.10 9.12
N TYR A 252 0.00 -2.88 10.05
CA TYR A 252 0.72 -4.12 9.77
C TYR A 252 -0.12 -5.17 9.03
N PHE A 253 -1.36 -5.44 9.46
CA PHE A 253 -2.17 -6.44 8.73
C PHE A 253 -2.39 -6.03 7.27
N GLN A 254 -2.36 -4.73 7.00
CA GLN A 254 -2.54 -4.21 5.67
C GLN A 254 -1.36 -4.49 4.75
N ASP A 255 -0.16 -4.76 5.27
CA ASP A 255 0.99 -5.14 4.43
C ASP A 255 0.72 -6.46 3.71
N SER A 256 0.09 -7.41 4.39
CA SER A 256 -0.38 -8.66 3.77
C SER A 256 -1.49 -8.40 2.75
N VAL A 257 -2.46 -7.55 3.11
CA VAL A 257 -3.58 -7.21 2.22
C VAL A 257 -3.07 -6.53 0.96
N ARG A 258 -2.20 -5.52 1.10
CA ARG A 258 -1.61 -4.74 0.02
C ARG A 258 -0.88 -5.64 -0.97
N ALA A 259 0.01 -6.49 -0.47
CA ALA A 259 0.81 -7.40 -1.30
C ALA A 259 -0.09 -8.29 -2.17
N TYR A 260 -1.04 -9.01 -1.57
CA TYR A 260 -1.88 -9.95 -2.31
C TYR A 260 -3.01 -9.28 -3.10
N ALA A 261 -3.56 -8.17 -2.62
CA ALA A 261 -4.59 -7.44 -3.36
C ALA A 261 -4.03 -6.89 -4.67
N PHE A 262 -2.80 -6.38 -4.70
CA PHE A 262 -2.25 -5.73 -5.90
C PHE A 262 -1.38 -6.64 -6.77
N SER A 263 -0.76 -7.66 -6.19
CA SER A 263 0.21 -8.51 -6.89
C SER A 263 -0.03 -10.01 -6.75
N GLY A 264 -1.03 -10.42 -5.97
CA GLY A 264 -1.37 -11.83 -5.77
C GLY A 264 -1.81 -12.53 -7.06
N ASP A 265 -2.46 -11.82 -7.99
CA ASP A 265 -2.90 -12.35 -9.28
C ASP A 265 -1.72 -12.84 -10.14
N GLN A 266 -0.57 -12.17 -10.04
CA GLN A 266 0.63 -12.53 -10.77
C GLN A 266 1.22 -13.86 -10.27
N TRP A 267 1.03 -14.20 -9.00
CA TRP A 267 1.44 -15.47 -8.42
C TRP A 267 0.38 -16.55 -8.67
N LEU A 268 -0.86 -16.31 -8.24
CA LEU A 268 -1.96 -17.27 -8.24
C LEU A 268 -2.52 -17.56 -9.64
N GLY A 269 -2.36 -16.63 -10.59
CA GLY A 269 -2.90 -16.72 -11.94
C GLY A 269 -4.39 -16.36 -12.06
N ASP A 270 -5.02 -15.92 -10.98
CA ASP A 270 -6.42 -15.47 -10.93
C ASP A 270 -6.65 -14.43 -9.81
N ASP A 271 -7.89 -13.97 -9.66
CA ASP A 271 -8.27 -12.94 -8.69
C ASP A 271 -8.86 -13.51 -7.39
N ARG A 272 -8.64 -14.79 -7.06
CA ARG A 272 -9.34 -15.46 -5.94
C ARG A 272 -9.11 -14.81 -4.58
N TYR A 273 -7.96 -14.15 -4.38
CA TYR A 273 -7.73 -13.37 -3.16
C TYR A 273 -8.74 -12.22 -3.03
N LEU A 274 -9.15 -11.60 -4.13
CA LEU A 274 -10.12 -10.52 -4.14
C LEU A 274 -11.57 -11.03 -4.22
N SER A 275 -11.80 -12.06 -5.04
CA SER A 275 -13.14 -12.47 -5.48
C SER A 275 -13.78 -13.59 -4.64
N ASP A 276 -13.00 -14.38 -3.89
CA ASP A 276 -13.52 -15.52 -3.13
C ASP A 276 -14.49 -15.06 -2.02
N PRO A 277 -15.69 -15.66 -1.89
CA PRO A 277 -16.67 -15.26 -0.87
C PRO A 277 -16.13 -15.29 0.57
N GLY A 278 -15.19 -16.19 0.88
CA GLY A 278 -14.56 -16.31 2.19
C GLY A 278 -13.71 -15.10 2.58
N MET A 279 -13.29 -14.29 1.59
CA MET A 279 -12.50 -13.07 1.78
C MET A 279 -13.35 -11.87 2.25
N GLN A 280 -14.68 -11.97 2.22
CA GLN A 280 -15.59 -10.90 2.61
C GLN A 280 -15.30 -10.35 4.01
N ARG A 281 -14.82 -11.19 4.94
CA ARG A 281 -14.48 -10.75 6.31
C ARG A 281 -13.37 -9.69 6.34
N ILE A 282 -12.38 -9.80 5.46
CA ILE A 282 -11.27 -8.82 5.36
C ILE A 282 -11.81 -7.51 4.79
N TRP A 283 -12.66 -7.56 3.76
CA TRP A 283 -13.26 -6.37 3.16
C TRP A 283 -14.21 -5.65 4.11
N ALA A 284 -15.04 -6.41 4.83
CA ALA A 284 -15.93 -5.88 5.86
C ALA A 284 -15.14 -5.18 6.97
N ARG A 285 -14.02 -5.77 7.41
CA ARG A 285 -13.13 -5.17 8.40
C ARG A 285 -12.57 -3.82 7.93
N LEU A 286 -12.07 -3.74 6.68
CA LEU A 286 -11.59 -2.47 6.13
C LEU A 286 -12.70 -1.41 6.01
N MET A 287 -13.94 -1.82 5.74
CA MET A 287 -15.08 -0.89 5.68
C MET A 287 -15.45 -0.34 7.06
N VAL A 288 -15.44 -1.16 8.12
CA VAL A 288 -15.82 -0.68 9.47
C VAL A 288 -14.79 0.26 10.09
N GLU A 289 -13.56 0.24 9.59
CA GLU A 289 -12.50 1.18 9.98
C GLU A 289 -12.67 2.57 9.33
N ILE A 290 -13.57 2.70 8.35
CA ILE A 290 -13.91 3.96 7.70
C ILE A 290 -15.10 4.57 8.44
N THR A 291 -14.86 5.71 9.07
CA THR A 291 -15.91 6.49 9.74
C THR A 291 -17.02 6.91 8.77
N PRO A 292 -18.20 7.31 9.28
CA PRO A 292 -19.27 7.84 8.43
C PRO A 292 -18.83 9.01 7.53
N ASP A 293 -17.83 9.78 7.94
CA ASP A 293 -17.24 10.89 7.19
C ASP A 293 -16.16 10.46 6.18
N GLY A 294 -15.67 9.22 6.24
CA GLY A 294 -14.62 8.73 5.36
C GLY A 294 -13.21 8.75 5.98
N ALA A 295 -13.03 9.37 7.14
CA ALA A 295 -11.77 9.31 7.89
C ALA A 295 -11.48 7.88 8.39
N ILE A 296 -10.21 7.57 8.60
CA ILE A 296 -9.77 6.33 9.24
C ILE A 296 -9.12 6.61 10.57
N ASN A 297 -9.70 6.02 11.60
CA ASN A 297 -9.24 6.12 12.96
C ASN A 297 -8.06 5.15 13.17
N PRO A 298 -6.89 5.62 13.62
CA PRO A 298 -5.78 4.74 13.94
C PRO A 298 -6.08 3.94 15.22
N TYR A 299 -5.55 2.73 15.30
CA TYR A 299 -5.49 1.95 16.52
C TYR A 299 -4.24 1.06 16.50
N GLY A 300 -3.75 0.69 17.68
CA GLY A 300 -2.51 -0.07 17.84
C GLY A 300 -1.24 0.78 17.62
N PRO A 301 -0.05 0.15 17.59
CA PRO A 301 1.23 0.86 17.56
C PRO A 301 1.58 1.56 16.25
N ASN A 302 0.86 1.29 15.15
CA ASN A 302 1.21 1.83 13.82
C ASN A 302 0.04 2.58 13.15
N GLY A 303 0.38 3.73 12.59
CA GLY A 303 -0.50 4.57 11.79
C GLY A 303 -0.89 5.86 12.50
N GLY A 304 -0.64 7.01 11.86
CA GLY A 304 -1.21 8.29 12.25
C GLY A 304 -2.66 8.43 11.78
N TRP A 305 -3.32 9.51 12.19
CA TRP A 305 -4.66 9.87 11.73
C TRP A 305 -4.76 9.79 10.20
N ASN A 306 -5.71 9.00 9.70
CA ASN A 306 -5.98 8.83 8.27
C ASN A 306 -4.78 8.35 7.42
N SER A 307 -3.69 7.89 8.04
CA SER A 307 -2.41 7.63 7.36
C SER A 307 -2.44 6.48 6.36
N THR A 308 -3.40 5.57 6.55
CA THR A 308 -3.58 4.36 5.77
C THR A 308 -4.82 4.44 4.87
N ALA A 309 -5.35 5.66 4.67
CA ALA A 309 -6.60 5.86 3.96
C ALA A 309 -6.60 5.38 2.54
N ALA A 310 -5.56 5.76 1.84
CA ALA A 310 -5.60 5.53 0.43
C ALA A 310 -5.28 4.07 0.08
N LEU A 311 -4.63 3.30 0.97
CA LEU A 311 -4.57 1.86 0.82
C LEU A 311 -5.97 1.24 0.87
N ARG A 312 -6.82 1.69 1.79
CA ARG A 312 -8.22 1.23 1.85
C ARG A 312 -8.97 1.62 0.58
N VAL A 313 -8.77 2.82 0.05
CA VAL A 313 -9.32 3.23 -1.25
C VAL A 313 -8.91 2.24 -2.34
N GLY A 314 -7.61 1.97 -2.50
CA GLY A 314 -7.08 1.06 -3.51
C GLY A 314 -7.59 -0.37 -3.38
N VAL A 315 -7.54 -0.94 -2.17
CA VAL A 315 -7.96 -2.32 -1.90
C VAL A 315 -9.47 -2.49 -2.06
N LEU A 316 -10.28 -1.55 -1.56
CA LEU A 316 -11.73 -1.64 -1.67
C LEU A 316 -12.21 -1.41 -3.10
N GLU A 317 -11.54 -0.58 -3.91
CA GLU A 317 -11.81 -0.48 -5.35
C GLU A 317 -11.47 -1.78 -6.10
N ALA A 318 -10.34 -2.40 -5.76
CA ALA A 318 -9.95 -3.70 -6.30
C ALA A 318 -10.97 -4.79 -5.96
N ALA A 319 -11.33 -4.89 -4.68
CA ALA A 319 -12.35 -5.83 -4.20
C ALA A 319 -13.72 -5.56 -4.83
N ALA A 320 -14.15 -4.29 -4.94
CA ALA A 320 -15.40 -3.91 -5.61
C ALA A 320 -15.42 -4.36 -7.07
N SER A 321 -14.29 -4.19 -7.77
CA SER A 321 -14.14 -4.56 -9.18
C SER A 321 -14.19 -6.08 -9.38
N ALA A 322 -13.49 -6.85 -8.53
CA ALA A 322 -13.45 -8.31 -8.61
C ALA A 322 -14.79 -8.95 -8.20
N THR A 323 -15.42 -8.47 -7.14
CA THR A 323 -16.66 -9.06 -6.59
C THR A 323 -17.93 -8.47 -7.16
N ARG A 324 -17.85 -7.33 -7.87
CA ARG A 324 -19.00 -6.51 -8.32
C ARG A 324 -19.90 -6.02 -7.18
N LYS A 325 -19.39 -5.94 -5.95
CA LYS A 325 -20.14 -5.41 -4.79
C LYS A 325 -19.97 -3.90 -4.69
N GLY A 326 -21.07 -3.18 -4.93
CA GLY A 326 -21.09 -1.72 -4.86
C GLY A 326 -20.80 -1.15 -3.46
N THR A 327 -21.03 -1.92 -2.40
CA THR A 327 -20.76 -1.51 -1.01
C THR A 327 -19.29 -1.24 -0.74
N TYR A 328 -18.37 -2.03 -1.33
CA TYR A 328 -16.94 -1.80 -1.20
C TYR A 328 -16.53 -0.51 -1.90
N ARG A 329 -17.08 -0.24 -3.10
CA ARG A 329 -16.85 1.01 -3.83
C ARG A 329 -17.40 2.21 -3.07
N PHE A 330 -18.58 2.09 -2.49
CA PHE A 330 -19.16 3.14 -1.65
C PHE A 330 -18.23 3.55 -0.50
N ALA A 331 -17.66 2.57 0.21
CA ALA A 331 -16.70 2.83 1.28
C ALA A 331 -15.40 3.46 0.76
N ALA A 332 -14.86 2.98 -0.38
CA ALA A 332 -13.70 3.58 -1.03
C ALA A 332 -13.94 5.05 -1.43
N HIS A 333 -15.12 5.35 -1.99
CA HIS A 333 -15.49 6.70 -2.38
C HIS A 333 -15.64 7.64 -1.18
N LYS A 334 -16.18 7.16 -0.05
CA LYS A 334 -16.21 7.95 1.19
C LYS A 334 -14.81 8.32 1.66
N ALA A 335 -13.90 7.34 1.71
CA ALA A 335 -12.52 7.60 2.09
C ALA A 335 -11.82 8.56 1.11
N MET A 336 -12.11 8.47 -0.19
CA MET A 336 -11.59 9.41 -1.19
C MET A 336 -12.14 10.83 -0.98
N ASN A 337 -13.43 10.98 -0.70
CA ASN A 337 -14.02 12.29 -0.45
C ASN A 337 -13.44 12.95 0.79
N TYR A 338 -13.14 12.18 1.83
CA TYR A 338 -12.42 12.69 3.00
C TYR A 338 -10.98 13.11 2.66
N LEU A 339 -10.29 12.40 1.75
CA LEU A 339 -8.95 12.77 1.28
C LEU A 339 -8.94 14.03 0.39
N LEU A 340 -10.09 14.41 -0.17
CA LEU A 340 -10.27 15.61 -1.00
C LEU A 340 -10.69 16.84 -0.19
N TYR A 341 -11.19 16.63 1.03
CA TYR A 341 -11.60 17.66 1.99
C TYR A 341 -10.40 18.12 2.80
#